data_AF-A0AAX1KLN1-F1
#
_entry.id   AF-A0AAX1KLN1-F1
#
_cell.length_a   1.000
_cell.length_b   1.000
_cell.length_c   1.000
_cell.angle_alpha   90.00
_cell.angle_beta   90.00
_cell.angle_gamma   90.00
#
_symmetry.space_group_name_H-M   'P 1'
#
loop_
_entity.id
_entity.type
_entity.pdbx_description
1 polymer ?
#
loop_
_entity_poly.entity_id
_entity_poly.type
_entity_poly.pdbx_seq_one_letter_code
_entity_poly.pdbx_strand_id
1 'polypeptide(L)' 'MYPAMEELYQYFVGHPNPRHWPEELQDSPVLGHGQYAFSEGLRLGFLLAVECMGPELLRP' A
#
# COMPACT_ATOMS: atom_id res chain seq x y z
N MET A 1 -9.13 -8.03 -16.20
CA MET A 1 -8.29 -7.91 -15.00
C MET A 1 -6.87 -8.24 -15.41
N TYR A 2 -5.87 -7.41 -15.09
CA TYR A 2 -4.47 -7.73 -15.39
C TYR A 2 -3.96 -8.72 -14.33
N PRO A 3 -3.60 -9.98 -14.67
CA PRO A 3 -3.23 -11.00 -13.68
C PRO A 3 -2.10 -10.55 -12.76
N ALA A 4 -1.12 -9.84 -13.32
CA ALA A 4 -0.01 -9.27 -12.57
C ALA A 4 -0.46 -8.25 -11.50
N MET A 5 -1.51 -7.46 -11.74
CA MET A 5 -2.01 -6.51 -10.74
C MET A 5 -2.62 -7.23 -9.54
N GLU A 6 -3.24 -8.37 -9.76
CA GLU A 6 -3.86 -9.16 -8.70
C GLU A 6 -2.82 -9.88 -7.84
N GLU A 7 -1.77 -10.42 -8.47
CA GLU A 7 -0.61 -10.98 -7.76
C GLU A 7 0.09 -9.91 -6.90
N LEU A 8 0.32 -8.72 -7.47
CA LEU A 8 0.93 -7.60 -6.73
C LEU A 8 0.03 -7.15 -5.57
N TYR A 9 -1.28 -7.06 -5.79
CA TYR A 9 -2.22 -6.71 -4.72
C TYR A 9 -2.19 -7.75 -3.59
N GLN A 10 -2.21 -9.04 -3.93
CA GLN A 10 -2.12 -10.12 -2.93
C GLN A 10 -0.80 -10.13 -2.18
N TYR A 11 0.31 -9.80 -2.87
CA TYR A 11 1.62 -9.74 -2.25
C TYR A 11 1.78 -8.55 -1.29
N PHE A 12 1.36 -7.36 -1.69
CA PHE A 12 1.56 -6.13 -0.89
C PHE A 12 0.45 -5.86 0.12
N VAL A 13 -0.81 -6.10 -0.24
CA VAL A 13 -1.97 -5.82 0.63
C VAL A 13 -2.51 -7.11 1.23
N GLY A 14 -2.71 -8.12 0.39
CA GLY A 14 -3.24 -9.42 0.80
C GLY A 14 -4.70 -9.38 1.24
N HIS A 15 -5.07 -10.37 2.06
CA HIS A 15 -6.42 -10.51 2.59
C HIS A 15 -6.69 -9.50 3.71
N PRO A 16 -7.94 -9.04 3.88
CA PRO A 16 -8.35 -8.21 5.00
C PRO A 16 -7.88 -8.76 6.35
N ASN A 17 -7.11 -7.97 7.08
CA ASN A 17 -6.63 -8.27 8.42
C ASN A 17 -6.87 -7.06 9.33
N PRO A 18 -7.87 -7.11 10.24
CA PRO A 18 -8.21 -5.99 11.12
C PRO A 18 -7.04 -5.47 11.97
N ARG A 19 -6.03 -6.30 12.22
CA ARG A 19 -4.82 -5.91 12.96
C ARG A 19 -3.98 -4.85 12.25
N HIS A 20 -4.20 -4.64 10.95
CA HIS A 20 -3.49 -3.62 10.17
C HIS A 20 -4.26 -2.29 10.11
N TRP A 21 -5.47 -2.22 10.66
CA TRP A 21 -6.34 -1.06 10.55
C TRP A 21 -6.28 -0.23 11.84
N PRO A 22 -6.59 1.08 11.76
CA PRO A 22 -6.84 1.90 12.95
C PRO A 22 -7.90 1.26 13.84
N GLU A 23 -7.78 1.42 15.16
CA GLU A 23 -8.68 0.81 16.14
C GLU A 23 -10.15 1.19 15.87
N GLU A 24 -10.38 2.44 15.45
CA GLU A 24 -11.70 2.99 15.14
C GLU A 24 -12.36 2.36 13.91
N LEU A 25 -11.59 1.65 13.08
CA LEU A 25 -12.06 1.05 11.83
C LEU A 25 -12.05 -0.48 11.83
N GLN A 26 -11.68 -1.12 12.95
CA GLN A 26 -11.65 -2.59 13.04
C GLN A 26 -13.02 -3.22 12.77
N ASP A 27 -14.10 -2.55 13.20
CA ASP A 27 -15.48 -2.98 12.97
C ASP A 27 -16.05 -2.51 11.62
N SER A 28 -15.25 -1.84 10.79
CA SER A 28 -15.66 -1.36 9.46
C SER A 28 -14.72 -1.90 8.37
N PRO A 29 -14.89 -3.17 7.95
CA PRO A 29 -13.94 -3.85 7.07
C PRO A 29 -13.68 -3.17 5.73
N VAL A 30 -14.72 -2.58 5.13
CA VAL A 30 -14.59 -1.87 3.85
C VAL A 30 -13.74 -0.62 4.00
N LEU A 31 -13.98 0.17 5.06
CA LEU A 31 -13.22 1.40 5.31
C LEU A 31 -11.80 1.08 5.79
N GLY A 32 -11.65 0.17 6.75
CA GLY A 32 -10.34 -0.22 7.30
C GLY A 32 -9.44 -0.83 6.23
N HIS A 33 -9.94 -1.80 5.46
CA HIS A 33 -9.16 -2.42 4.39
C HIS A 33 -8.87 -1.45 3.24
N GLY A 34 -9.84 -0.61 2.89
CA GLY A 34 -9.65 0.43 1.87
C GLY A 34 -8.57 1.42 2.24
N GLN A 35 -8.56 1.92 3.48
CA GLN A 35 -7.53 2.82 3.97
C GLN A 35 -6.15 2.15 4.01
N TYR A 36 -6.08 0.90 4.50
CA TYR A 36 -4.83 0.13 4.53
C TYR A 36 -4.26 -0.12 3.12
N ALA A 37 -5.10 -0.54 2.18
CA ALA A 37 -4.69 -0.76 0.80
C ALA A 37 -4.18 0.53 0.14
N PHE A 38 -4.85 1.66 0.42
CA PHE A 38 -4.41 2.98 -0.06
C PHE A 38 -3.04 3.36 0.54
N SER A 39 -2.85 3.18 1.85
CA SER A 39 -1.58 3.52 2.51
C SER A 39 -0.41 2.69 2.01
N GLU A 40 -0.61 1.38 1.82
CA GLU A 40 0.44 0.50 1.28
C GLU A 40 0.76 0.84 -0.19
N GLY A 41 -0.27 1.15 -1.00
CA GLY A 41 -0.08 1.63 -2.37
C GLY A 41 0.72 2.94 -2.43
N LEU A 42 0.39 3.90 -1.56
CA LEU A 42 1.10 5.18 -1.48
C LEU A 42 2.56 4.99 -1.04
N ARG A 43 2.79 4.17 0.00
CA ARG A 43 4.13 3.82 0.49
C ARG A 43 4.97 3.17 -0.60
N LEU A 44 4.42 2.20 -1.33
CA LEU A 44 5.12 1.55 -2.43
C LEU A 44 5.45 2.55 -3.54
N GLY A 45 4.50 3.42 -3.90
CA GLY A 45 4.72 4.49 -4.87
C GLY A 45 5.87 5.42 -4.48
N PHE A 46 5.96 5.80 -3.21
CA PHE A 46 7.08 6.60 -2.70
C PHE A 46 8.42 5.86 -2.76
N LEU A 47 8.46 4.58 -2.35
CA LEU A 47 9.69 3.79 -2.42
C LEU A 47 10.17 3.64 -3.87
N LEU A 48 9.26 3.36 -4.80
CA LEU A 48 9.59 3.30 -6.23
C LEU A 48 10.06 4.65 -6.77
N ALA A 49 9.40 5.74 -6.37
CA ALA A 49 9.79 7.09 -6.75
C ALA A 49 11.22 7.42 -6.27
N VAL A 50 11.55 7.08 -5.02
CA VAL A 50 12.90 7.26 -4.46
C VAL A 50 13.93 6.42 -5.21
N GLU A 51 13.66 5.14 -5.48
CA GLU A 51 14.64 4.29 -6.20
C GLU A 51 14.81 4.68 -7.66
N CYS A 52 13.75 5.16 -8.31
CA CYS A 52 13.83 5.68 -9.67
C CYS A 52 14.57 7.03 -9.73
N MET A 53 14.42 7.88 -8.71
CA MET A 53 15.00 9.23 -8.69
C MET A 53 16.38 9.31 -8.03
N GLY A 54 16.77 8.31 -7.25
CA GLY A 54 18.12 8.03 -6.77
C GLY A 54 19.02 9.27 -6.52
N PRO A 55 20.28 9.28 -6.99
CA PRO A 55 21.27 10.31 -6.65
C PRO A 55 20.92 11.72 -7.16
N GLU A 56 19.86 11.93 -7.95
CA GLU A 56 19.43 13.26 -8.37
C GLU A 56 18.56 13.98 -7.33
N LEU A 57 17.85 13.24 -6.46
CA LEU A 57 17.02 13.84 -5.40
C LEU A 57 17.83 14.23 -4.14
N LEU A 58 19.02 13.63 -3.98
CA LEU A 58 19.93 13.82 -2.84
C LEU A 58 21.13 14.72 -3.16
N ARG A 59 21.20 15.30 -4.37
CA ARG A 59 22.18 16.34 -4.70
C ARG A 59 21.73 17.67 -4.07
N PRO A 60 22.60 18.36 -3.32
CA PRO A 60 22.30 19.66 -2.72
C PRO A 60 22.06 20.75 -3.77
#